data_AF-A0A956JD07-F1
#
_entry.id   AF-A0A956JD07-F1
#
_cell.length_a   1.000
_cell.length_b   1.000
_cell.length_c   1.000
_cell.angle_alpha   90.00
_cell.angle_beta   90.00
_cell.angle_gamma   90.00
#
_symmetry.space_group_name_H-M   'P 1'
#
loop_
_entity.id
_entity.type
_entity.pdbx_description
1 polymer ?
#
loop_
_entity_poly.entity_id
_entity_poly.type
_entity_poly.pdbx_seq_one_letter_code
_entity_poly.pdbx_strand_id
1 'polypeptide(L)'
;MTLRASEMKRLLADSSRMHEPNHAKWIAEAVNALRSTRDPRGAITLLKTIRSHNNRERERRSLDDVLSWIERRLRTEPTVEVGRLMLELGWLRRMSVTRTAARDPRDDGKPRRSNGHGHDRAHRRH
;
A
#
# COMPACT_ATOMS: atom_id res chain seq x y z
N MET A 1 -15.38 -11.14 -10.46
CA MET A 1 -14.49 -10.62 -11.53
C MET A 1 -13.08 -11.09 -11.28
N THR A 2 -12.39 -11.59 -12.32
CA THR A 2 -11.02 -12.11 -12.23
C THR A 2 -10.13 -11.34 -13.20
N LEU A 3 -8.84 -11.17 -12.87
CA LEU A 3 -7.87 -10.56 -13.76
C LEU A 3 -7.34 -11.59 -14.77
N ARG A 4 -7.19 -11.20 -16.04
CA ARG A 4 -6.51 -12.02 -17.05
C ARG A 4 -4.99 -11.93 -16.87
N ALA A 5 -4.26 -12.91 -17.40
CA ALA A 5 -2.81 -12.99 -17.28
C ALA A 5 -2.08 -11.74 -17.81
N SER A 6 -2.54 -11.18 -18.93
CA SER A 6 -1.99 -9.93 -19.50
C SER A 6 -2.15 -8.73 -18.57
N GLU A 7 -3.26 -8.69 -17.85
CA GLU A 7 -3.58 -7.61 -16.91
C GLU A 7 -2.76 -7.75 -15.63
N MET A 8 -2.56 -8.98 -15.17
CA MET A 8 -1.62 -9.25 -14.08
C MET A 8 -0.19 -8.84 -14.44
N LYS A 9 0.27 -9.16 -15.66
CA LYS A 9 1.59 -8.74 -16.16
C LYS A 9 1.72 -7.21 -16.20
N ARG A 10 0.66 -6.50 -16.61
CA ARG A 10 0.61 -5.03 -16.57
C ARG A 10 0.72 -4.51 -15.14
N LEU A 11 -0.06 -5.07 -14.20
CA LEU A 11 -0.03 -4.64 -12.79
C LEU A 11 1.32 -4.92 -12.13
N LEU A 12 1.99 -6.03 -12.48
CA LEU A 12 3.36 -6.31 -12.02
C LEU A 12 4.34 -5.24 -12.54
N ALA A 13 4.25 -4.88 -13.82
CA ALA A 13 5.06 -3.81 -14.38
C ALA A 13 4.77 -2.45 -13.73
N ASP A 14 3.50 -2.16 -13.45
CA ASP A 14 3.08 -0.92 -12.78
C ASP A 14 3.54 -0.84 -11.33
N SER A 15 3.38 -1.92 -10.57
CA SER A 15 3.91 -2.02 -9.20
C SER A 15 5.42 -1.83 -9.15
N SER A 16 6.12 -2.17 -10.25
CA SER A 16 7.56 -2.00 -10.35
C SER A 16 8.02 -0.55 -10.43
N ARG A 17 7.13 0.35 -10.88
CA ARG A 17 7.39 1.79 -11.01
C ARG A 17 7.08 2.56 -9.74
N MET A 18 6.42 1.92 -8.77
CA MET A 18 6.12 2.49 -7.46
C MET A 18 7.31 2.24 -6.53
N HIS A 19 8.18 3.24 -6.37
CA HIS A 19 9.50 3.06 -5.74
C HIS A 19 9.53 3.26 -4.21
N GLU A 20 8.63 4.09 -3.68
CA GLU A 20 8.48 4.37 -2.26
C GLU A 20 7.83 3.20 -1.47
N PRO A 21 7.99 3.11 -0.14
CA PRO A 21 7.37 2.05 0.66
C PRO A 21 5.91 2.35 1.07
N ASN A 22 5.47 3.60 0.98
CA ASN A 22 4.22 4.07 1.60
C ASN A 22 2.98 4.05 0.68
N HIS A 23 3.03 3.45 -0.52
CA HIS A 23 1.86 3.43 -1.42
C HIS A 23 0.69 2.65 -0.84
N ALA A 24 0.94 1.63 -0.01
CA ALA A 24 -0.11 0.78 0.53
C ALA A 24 -1.19 1.57 1.30
N LYS A 25 -0.79 2.64 2.00
CA LYS A 25 -1.71 3.57 2.68
C LYS A 25 -2.58 4.29 1.65
N TRP A 26 -1.98 4.95 0.67
CA TRP A 26 -2.70 5.75 -0.32
C TRP A 26 -3.57 4.91 -1.27
N ILE A 27 -3.16 3.69 -1.57
CA ILE A 27 -3.99 2.73 -2.29
C ILE A 27 -5.21 2.35 -1.43
N ALA A 28 -5.06 2.17 -0.12
CA ALA A 28 -6.19 1.90 0.76
C ALA A 28 -7.16 3.09 0.83
N GLU A 29 -6.64 4.33 0.94
CA GLU A 29 -7.45 5.55 0.86
C GLU A 29 -8.21 5.65 -0.47
N ALA A 30 -7.56 5.36 -1.59
CA ALA A 30 -8.19 5.33 -2.90
C ALA A 30 -9.35 4.32 -2.98
N VAL A 31 -9.13 3.11 -2.46
CA VAL A 31 -10.16 2.05 -2.42
C VAL A 31 -11.33 2.44 -1.52
N ASN A 32 -11.06 3.07 -0.37
CA ASN A 32 -12.11 3.58 0.52
C ASN A 32 -12.92 4.68 -0.16
N ALA A 33 -12.26 5.62 -0.83
CA ALA A 33 -12.92 6.68 -1.59
C ALA A 33 -13.82 6.09 -2.68
N LEU A 34 -13.31 5.15 -3.48
CA LEU A 34 -14.08 4.46 -4.52
C LEU A 34 -15.29 3.71 -3.97
N ARG A 35 -15.14 3.08 -2.79
CA ARG A 35 -16.26 2.39 -2.14
C ARG A 35 -17.36 3.35 -1.71
N SER A 36 -16.99 4.51 -1.18
CA SER A 36 -17.91 5.52 -0.67
C SER A 36 -18.59 6.31 -1.79
N THR A 37 -17.83 6.78 -2.78
CA THR A 37 -18.35 7.66 -3.84
C THR A 37 -18.89 6.89 -5.03
N ARG A 38 -18.41 5.66 -5.26
CA ARG A 38 -18.58 4.93 -6.53
C ARG A 38 -18.19 5.76 -7.75
N ASP A 39 -17.28 6.73 -7.56
CA ASP A 39 -16.81 7.63 -8.61
C ASP A 39 -15.27 7.70 -8.58
N PRO A 40 -14.59 7.23 -9.65
CA PRO A 40 -13.14 7.36 -9.80
C PRO A 40 -12.63 8.79 -9.78
N ARG A 41 -13.41 9.77 -10.25
CA ARG A 41 -13.01 11.18 -10.22
C ARG A 41 -13.05 11.73 -8.81
N GLY A 42 -14.08 11.43 -8.03
CA GLY A 42 -14.16 11.74 -6.61
C GLY A 42 -12.97 11.19 -5.80
N ALA A 43 -12.52 9.97 -6.10
CA ALA A 43 -11.32 9.42 -5.47
C ALA A 43 -10.05 10.20 -5.82
N ILE A 44 -9.86 10.61 -7.08
CA ILE A 44 -8.74 11.47 -7.50
C ILE A 44 -8.79 12.83 -6.78
N THR A 45 -9.96 13.46 -6.72
CA THR A 45 -10.14 14.76 -6.05
C THR A 45 -9.73 14.65 -4.58
N LEU A 46 -10.20 13.62 -3.86
CA LEU A 46 -9.81 13.39 -2.47
C LEU A 46 -8.30 13.26 -2.30
N LEU A 47 -7.65 12.43 -3.13
CA LEU A 47 -6.20 12.24 -3.06
C LEU A 47 -5.43 13.52 -3.38
N LYS A 48 -5.91 14.35 -4.32
CA LYS A 48 -5.33 15.68 -4.61
C LYS A 48 -5.46 16.65 -3.45
N THR A 49 -6.59 16.64 -2.74
CA THR A 49 -6.79 17.44 -1.52
C THR A 49 -5.85 16.99 -0.40
N ILE A 50 -5.68 15.68 -0.21
CA ILE A 50 -4.71 15.15 0.77
C ILE A 50 -3.29 15.60 0.38
N ARG A 51 -2.95 15.53 -0.91
CA ARG A 51 -1.64 15.94 -1.44
C ARG A 51 -1.32 17.40 -1.14
N SER A 52 -2.28 18.32 -1.31
CA SER A 52 -2.06 19.74 -1.06
C SER A 52 -1.78 20.07 0.41
N HIS A 53 -2.20 19.19 1.33
CA HIS A 53 -1.99 19.38 2.77
C HIS A 53 -0.87 18.51 3.35
N ASN A 54 -0.24 17.65 2.55
CA ASN A 54 0.83 16.79 3.00
C ASN A 54 2.20 17.44 2.80
N ASN A 55 2.86 17.84 3.89
CA ASN A 55 4.18 18.49 3.83
C ASN A 55 5.36 17.51 3.78
N ARG A 56 5.12 16.20 3.93
CA ARG A 56 6.18 15.19 3.94
C ARG A 56 6.49 14.75 2.51
N GLU A 57 7.70 15.04 2.05
CA GLU A 57 8.10 14.81 0.66
C GLU A 57 7.94 13.35 0.21
N ARG A 58 8.39 12.39 1.02
CA ARG A 58 8.23 10.95 0.72
C ARG A 58 6.75 10.54 0.61
N GLU A 59 5.92 11.08 1.48
CA GLU A 59 4.48 10.81 1.43
C GLU A 59 3.85 11.39 0.17
N ARG A 60 4.20 12.63 -0.20
CA ARG A 60 3.77 13.25 -1.46
C ARG A 60 4.18 12.43 -2.67
N ARG A 61 5.43 11.95 -2.75
CA ARG A 61 5.88 11.12 -3.87
C ARG A 61 5.06 9.83 -3.99
N SER A 62 4.87 9.11 -2.87
CA SER A 62 4.05 7.90 -2.86
C SER A 62 2.58 8.16 -3.22
N LEU A 63 2.04 9.32 -2.87
CA LEU A 63 0.70 9.73 -3.23
C LEU A 63 0.60 10.10 -4.72
N ASP A 64 1.61 10.79 -5.25
CA ASP A 64 1.72 11.17 -6.66
C ASP A 64 1.83 9.94 -7.57
N ASP A 65 2.53 8.88 -7.14
CA ASP A 65 2.59 7.60 -7.85
C ASP A 65 1.20 6.95 -7.96
N VAL A 66 0.43 6.94 -6.87
CA VAL A 66 -0.92 6.36 -6.84
C VAL A 66 -1.88 7.20 -7.69
N LEU A 67 -1.85 8.52 -7.55
CA LEU A 67 -2.62 9.45 -8.37
C LEU A 67 -2.33 9.24 -9.86
N SER A 68 -1.05 9.24 -10.24
CA SER A 68 -0.61 9.06 -11.61
C SER A 68 -1.05 7.72 -12.19
N TRP A 69 -1.04 6.66 -11.38
CA TRP A 69 -1.52 5.35 -11.79
C TRP A 69 -3.03 5.37 -12.10
N ILE A 70 -3.85 5.92 -11.19
CA ILE A 70 -5.32 5.98 -11.37
C ILE A 70 -5.66 6.85 -12.59
N GLU A 71 -5.05 8.04 -12.70
CA GLU A 71 -5.29 8.94 -13.83
C GLU A 71 -4.91 8.30 -15.16
N ARG A 72 -3.76 7.62 -15.23
CA ARG A 72 -3.36 6.89 -16.44
C ARG A 72 -4.34 5.78 -16.77
N ARG A 73 -4.81 5.03 -15.76
CA ARG A 73 -5.79 3.96 -15.95
C ARG A 73 -7.10 4.48 -16.54
N LEU A 74 -7.60 5.61 -16.06
CA LEU A 74 -8.80 6.27 -16.57
C LEU A 74 -8.59 6.93 -17.94
N ARG A 75 -7.38 7.40 -18.26
CA ARG A 75 -7.06 7.86 -19.62
C ARG A 75 -7.08 6.71 -20.62
N THR A 76 -6.57 5.54 -20.24
CA THR A 76 -6.57 4.34 -21.11
C THR A 76 -7.96 3.74 -21.25
N GLU A 77 -8.77 3.70 -20.20
CA GLU A 77 -10.14 3.19 -20.24
C GLU A 77 -11.05 4.07 -19.37
N PRO A 78 -11.67 5.11 -19.97
CA PRO A 78 -12.52 6.05 -19.23
C PRO A 78 -13.77 5.40 -18.63
N THR A 79 -14.24 4.30 -19.23
CA THR A 79 -15.44 3.57 -18.84
C THR A 79 -15.15 2.36 -17.95
N VAL A 80 -13.95 2.28 -17.36
CA VAL A 80 -13.60 1.17 -16.45
C VAL A 80 -14.57 1.13 -15.27
N GLU A 81 -15.11 -0.06 -15.01
CA GLU A 81 -16.01 -0.23 -13.87
C GLU A 81 -15.28 0.00 -12.54
N VAL A 82 -15.97 0.61 -11.57
CA VAL A 82 -15.41 0.89 -10.24
C VAL A 82 -14.94 -0.39 -9.55
N GLY A 83 -15.73 -1.47 -9.62
CA GLY A 83 -15.36 -2.76 -9.05
C GLY A 83 -14.08 -3.32 -9.68
N ARG A 84 -13.88 -3.08 -10.97
CA ARG A 84 -12.65 -3.45 -11.68
C ARG A 84 -11.46 -2.64 -11.20
N LEU A 85 -11.61 -1.33 -11.08
CA LEU A 85 -10.56 -0.43 -10.60
C LEU A 85 -10.15 -0.76 -9.16
N MET A 86 -11.12 -1.04 -8.28
CA MET A 86 -10.87 -1.48 -6.90
C MET A 86 -10.10 -2.81 -6.85
N LEU A 87 -10.44 -3.77 -7.72
CA LEU A 87 -9.73 -5.04 -7.82
C LEU A 87 -8.26 -4.84 -8.22
N GLU A 88 -8.01 -4.01 -9.25
CA GLU A 88 -6.66 -3.69 -9.72
C GLU A 88 -5.84 -3.00 -8.62
N LEU A 89 -6.42 -2.03 -7.90
CA LEU A 89 -5.80 -1.37 -6.74
C LEU A 89 -5.50 -2.37 -5.60
N GLY A 90 -6.42 -3.29 -5.32
CA GLY A 90 -6.20 -4.34 -4.31
C GLY A 90 -5.05 -5.29 -4.64
N TRP A 91 -4.83 -5.56 -5.93
CA TRP A 91 -3.67 -6.32 -6.40
C TRP A 91 -2.38 -5.51 -6.32
N LEU A 92 -2.39 -4.23 -6.69
CA LEU A 92 -1.23 -3.35 -6.52
C LEU A 92 -0.79 -3.28 -5.05
N ARG A 93 -1.74 -3.10 -4.11
CA ARG A 93 -1.44 -3.09 -2.68
C ARG A 93 -0.72 -4.36 -2.23
N ARG A 94 -1.19 -5.54 -2.66
CA ARG A 94 -0.57 -6.82 -2.32
C ARG A 94 0.86 -6.90 -2.85
N MET A 95 1.09 -6.51 -4.10
CA MET A 95 2.44 -6.51 -4.71
C MET A 95 3.41 -5.56 -4.02
N SER A 96 2.94 -4.37 -3.64
CA SER A 96 3.76 -3.39 -2.90
C SER A 96 4.20 -3.92 -1.54
N VAL A 97 3.30 -4.57 -0.78
CA VAL A 97 3.62 -5.16 0.53
C VAL A 97 4.64 -6.29 0.42
N THR A 98 4.47 -7.20 -0.55
CA THR A 98 5.42 -8.31 -0.76
C THR A 98 6.83 -7.81 -1.12
N ARG A 99 6.94 -6.73 -1.90
CA ARG A 99 8.24 -6.13 -2.24
C ARG A 99 8.93 -5.47 -1.07
N THR A 100 8.20 -4.76 -0.22
CA THR A 100 8.80 -4.14 0.98
C THR A 100 9.31 -5.21 1.94
N ALA A 101 8.57 -6.31 2.13
CA ALA A 101 9.02 -7.44 2.94
C ALA A 101 10.28 -8.12 2.37
N ALA A 102 10.39 -8.26 1.05
CA ALA A 102 11.57 -8.84 0.39
C ALA A 102 12.80 -7.91 0.38
N ARG A 103 12.62 -6.61 0.60
CA ARG A 103 13.69 -5.60 0.62
C ARG A 103 14.25 -5.32 2.01
N ASP A 104 13.74 -5.97 3.04
CA ASP A 104 14.24 -5.83 4.40
C ASP A 104 15.15 -7.02 4.77
N PRO A 105 16.47 -6.95 4.51
CA PRO A 105 17.42 -7.94 5.00
C PRO A 105 17.72 -7.78 6.51
N ARG A 106 16.87 -7.08 7.29
CA ARG A 106 17.12 -6.86 8.73
C ARG A 106 16.50 -7.91 9.66
N ASP A 107 16.07 -9.06 9.14
CA ASP A 107 15.64 -10.20 9.95
C ASP A 107 16.57 -11.41 9.85
N ASP A 108 17.84 -11.18 9.51
CA ASP A 108 18.92 -12.13 9.79
C ASP A 108 19.41 -11.93 11.24
N GLY A 109 18.79 -12.64 12.18
CA GLY A 109 19.51 -13.13 13.36
C GLY A 109 19.45 -12.31 14.65
N LYS A 110 18.26 -12.06 15.20
CA LYS A 110 18.13 -11.94 16.67
C LYS A 110 17.28 -13.06 17.25
N PRO A 111 17.86 -14.04 17.96
CA PRO A 111 17.06 -14.97 18.73
C PRO A 111 16.28 -14.14 19.76
N ARG A 112 14.95 -14.30 19.74
CA ARG A 112 14.08 -13.83 20.82
C ARG A 112 14.60 -14.47 22.10
N ARG A 113 15.42 -13.75 22.87
CA ARG A 113 15.79 -14.14 24.22
C ARG A 113 14.49 -14.31 24.98
N SER A 114 14.23 -15.56 25.35
CA SER A 114 13.13 -15.98 26.20
C SER A 114 13.04 -15.06 27.42
N ASN A 115 11.84 -14.53 27.64
CA ASN A 115 11.43 -13.97 28.92
C ASN A 115 11.47 -15.10 29.96
N GLY A 116 12.64 -15.32 30.57
CA GLY A 116 12.79 -16.06 31.82
C GLY A 116 12.77 -15.07 32.97
N HIS A 117 11.58 -14.59 33.32
CA HIS A 117 11.33 -13.87 34.57
C HIS A 117 11.41 -14.91 35.71
N GLY A 118 12.62 -15.17 36.20
CA GLY A 118 12.88 -15.90 37.44
C GLY A 118 13.31 -14.91 38.50
N HIS A 119 12.34 -14.45 39.29
CA HIS A 119 12.52 -13.62 40.46
C HIS A 119 13.52 -14.27 41.44
N ASP A 120 14.74 -13.74 41.53
CA ASP A 120 15.61 -13.97 42.67
C ASP A 120 15.14 -13.04 43.81
N ARG A 121 14.19 -13.55 44.61
CA ARG A 121 13.71 -12.89 45.82
C ARG A 121 14.34 -13.57 47.02
N ALA A 122 15.22 -12.83 47.68
CA ALA A 122 15.76 -13.11 48.99
C ALA A 122 14.69 -13.53 50.01
N HIS A 123 14.92 -14.67 50.67
CA HIS A 123 14.39 -15.03 52.00
C HIS A 123 15.45 -15.95 52.66
N ARG A 124 16.25 -15.47 53.62
CA ARG A 124 16.03 -15.41 55.09
C ARG A 124 16.37 -16.74 55.82
N ARG A 125 17.25 -16.61 56.81
CA ARG A 125 17.50 -17.45 58.01
C ARG A 125 18.50 -18.61 57.84
N HIS A 126 19.64 -18.53 58.53
CA HIS A 126 19.83 -19.11 59.87
C HIS A 126 20.94 -18.36 60.61
#